data_AF-A0A6C0H5E6-F1
#
_entry.id   AF-A0A6C0H5E6-F1
#
_cell.length_a   1.000
_cell.length_b   1.000
_cell.length_c   1.000
_cell.angle_alpha   90.00
_cell.angle_beta   90.00
_cell.angle_gamma   90.00
#
_symmetry.space_group_name_H-M   'P 1'
#
loop_
_entity.id
_entity.type
_entity.pdbx_description
1 polymer ?
#
loop_
_entity_poly.entity_id
_entity_poly.type
_entity_poly.pdbx_seq_one_letter_code
_entity_poly.pdbx_strand_id
1 'polypeptide(L)'
;MFKDIEEIDKKYCLKLRYLNYNENMVLSVFNSSEIKEEDYDLTDSYVLVIIGLYYLCVKKDNENAKKYYLIAIEKGNERAMNNLGYLYYDLKDYENAKKYWLMGMEKGDVIAINNLGVFCRIQNDNENAKKYYLMASEKGNDYGMYNLGKFLYEIEMDNENAKKYLLMAIEKGNNCAMNYIGSIYYDEKNYMNAEKYYLMAMEKGSIIAMTNLGILYEMKNDKNNAKMYYLMAIEKGCVNAMNNIKRIMNELKLYYCLKKMENKNELIENEIKELKKVKKVNEYEDMLIYFGELNNIKDCEICFKNDKLHLLMGCGRHEICKDCFIKVEKCPYCSY
;
A
#
# COMPACT_ATOMS: atom_id res chain seq x y z
N MET A 1 -21.51 11.59 -2.33
CA MET A 1 -22.40 10.57 -1.76
C MET A 1 -21.86 9.21 -2.19
N PHE A 2 -21.61 8.32 -1.25
CA PHE A 2 -21.21 6.93 -1.51
C PHE A 2 -22.36 6.17 -2.15
N LYS A 3 -22.04 5.33 -3.13
CA LYS A 3 -23.02 4.53 -3.89
C LYS A 3 -23.21 3.13 -3.32
N ASP A 4 -22.16 2.58 -2.71
CA ASP A 4 -22.12 1.24 -2.16
C ASP A 4 -21.17 1.18 -0.95
N ILE A 5 -21.18 0.06 -0.24
CA ILE A 5 -20.27 -0.17 0.91
C ILE A 5 -18.80 -0.22 0.47
N GLU A 6 -18.50 -0.64 -0.75
CA GLU A 6 -17.11 -0.78 -1.22
C GLU A 6 -16.41 0.59 -1.31
N GLU A 7 -17.12 1.63 -1.75
CA GLU A 7 -16.60 2.99 -1.73
C GLU A 7 -16.28 3.49 -0.30
N ILE A 8 -17.11 3.11 0.69
CA ILE A 8 -16.91 3.44 2.11
C ILE A 8 -15.70 2.69 2.65
N ASP A 9 -15.65 1.36 2.46
CA ASP A 9 -14.57 0.49 2.90
C ASP A 9 -13.23 0.97 2.32
N LYS A 10 -13.20 1.36 1.05
CA LYS A 10 -12.00 1.88 0.39
C LYS A 10 -11.56 3.24 0.94
N LYS A 11 -12.50 4.16 1.22
CA LYS A 11 -12.17 5.51 1.67
C LYS A 11 -11.73 5.54 3.14
N TYR A 12 -12.38 4.77 3.99
CA TYR A 12 -12.14 4.77 5.44
C TYR A 12 -11.36 3.54 5.94
N CYS A 13 -10.89 2.68 5.03
CA CYS A 13 -10.18 1.44 5.33
C CYS A 13 -10.97 0.51 6.25
N LEU A 14 -12.28 0.42 6.01
CA LEU A 14 -13.19 -0.45 6.76
C LEU A 14 -13.41 -1.78 6.03
N LYS A 15 -14.12 -2.69 6.71
CA LYS A 15 -14.48 -4.02 6.19
C LYS A 15 -15.97 -4.31 6.41
N LEU A 16 -16.82 -3.30 6.24
CA LEU A 16 -18.27 -3.36 6.48
C LEU A 16 -18.96 -4.40 5.60
N ARG A 17 -18.45 -4.64 4.38
CA ARG A 17 -19.04 -5.62 3.45
C ARG A 17 -19.03 -7.06 3.98
N TYR A 18 -18.18 -7.36 4.96
CA TYR A 18 -18.05 -8.69 5.55
C TYR A 18 -18.88 -8.88 6.82
N LEU A 19 -19.65 -7.87 7.21
CA LEU A 19 -20.25 -7.79 8.54
C LEU A 19 -21.77 -7.95 8.56
N ASN A 20 -22.37 -8.41 7.44
CA ASN A 20 -23.82 -8.64 7.25
C ASN A 20 -24.70 -7.47 7.69
N TYR A 21 -24.22 -6.24 7.51
CA TYR A 21 -25.03 -5.04 7.76
C TYR A 21 -26.06 -4.82 6.65
N ASN A 22 -27.17 -4.18 6.99
CA ASN A 22 -28.10 -3.65 5.99
C ASN A 22 -27.42 -2.51 5.22
N GLU A 23 -27.20 -2.71 3.93
CA GLU A 23 -26.50 -1.75 3.07
C GLU A 23 -27.17 -0.38 3.01
N ASN A 24 -28.50 -0.34 2.91
CA ASN A 24 -29.23 0.93 2.90
C ASN A 24 -29.03 1.70 4.21
N MET A 25 -28.99 1.00 5.34
CA MET A 25 -28.72 1.61 6.65
C MET A 25 -27.30 2.17 6.70
N VAL A 26 -26.29 1.41 6.29
CA VAL A 26 -24.89 1.88 6.27
C VAL A 26 -24.74 3.11 5.36
N LEU A 27 -25.30 3.05 4.16
CA LEU A 27 -25.25 4.16 3.21
C LEU A 27 -25.96 5.40 3.75
N SER A 28 -27.10 5.25 4.43
CA SER A 28 -27.82 6.39 5.01
C SER A 28 -27.01 7.11 6.07
N VAL A 29 -26.34 6.37 6.97
CA VAL A 29 -25.47 6.94 8.01
C VAL A 29 -24.26 7.62 7.38
N PHE A 30 -23.51 6.94 6.51
CA PHE A 30 -22.25 7.47 5.96
C PHE A 30 -22.43 8.61 4.95
N ASN A 31 -23.62 8.75 4.37
CA ASN A 31 -23.95 9.87 3.50
C ASN A 31 -24.60 11.05 4.22
N SER A 32 -24.95 10.90 5.49
CA SER A 32 -25.57 11.99 6.23
C SER A 32 -24.56 13.10 6.52
N SER A 33 -25.02 14.35 6.48
CA SER A 33 -24.25 15.49 6.97
C SER A 33 -24.21 15.52 8.50
N GLU A 34 -25.25 15.02 9.15
CA GLU A 34 -25.42 14.97 10.61
C GLU A 34 -26.36 13.83 10.99
N ILE A 35 -26.08 13.15 12.11
CA ILE A 35 -26.95 12.07 12.59
C ILE A 35 -28.03 12.68 13.46
N LYS A 36 -29.28 12.60 12.99
CA LYS A 36 -30.45 12.88 13.81
C LYS A 36 -30.93 11.56 14.40
N GLU A 37 -30.93 11.45 15.73
CA GLU A 37 -31.26 10.21 16.45
C GLU A 37 -32.66 9.67 16.09
N GLU A 38 -33.60 10.54 15.68
CA GLU A 38 -34.96 10.18 15.24
C GLU A 38 -35.02 9.41 13.90
N ASP A 39 -33.99 9.52 13.06
CA ASP A 39 -33.95 8.89 11.72
C ASP A 39 -33.51 7.41 11.79
N TYR A 40 -33.07 6.93 12.96
CA TYR A 40 -32.43 5.63 13.11
C TYR A 40 -33.01 4.83 14.27
N ASP A 41 -33.13 3.51 14.11
CA ASP A 41 -33.50 2.61 15.20
C ASP A 41 -32.31 2.43 16.16
N LEU A 42 -32.24 3.29 17.17
CA LEU A 42 -31.22 3.22 18.23
C LEU A 42 -31.43 2.03 19.19
N THR A 43 -32.47 1.21 18.99
CA THR A 43 -32.60 -0.06 19.73
C THR A 43 -31.72 -1.15 19.12
N ASP A 44 -31.42 -1.07 17.83
CA ASP A 44 -30.49 -1.96 17.14
C ASP A 44 -29.03 -1.59 17.45
N SER A 45 -28.33 -2.51 18.11
CA SER A 45 -26.93 -2.34 18.46
C SER A 45 -25.99 -2.24 17.26
N TYR A 46 -26.37 -2.80 16.10
CA TYR A 46 -25.59 -2.69 14.87
C TYR A 46 -25.67 -1.28 14.28
N VAL A 47 -26.84 -0.63 14.32
CA VAL A 47 -27.01 0.78 13.93
C VAL A 47 -26.12 1.67 14.79
N LEU A 48 -26.10 1.44 16.11
CA LEU A 48 -25.24 2.19 17.03
C LEU A 48 -23.74 2.02 16.72
N VAL A 49 -23.29 0.81 16.37
CA VAL A 49 -21.91 0.58 15.93
C VAL A 49 -21.59 1.36 14.66
N ILE A 50 -22.49 1.38 13.68
CA ILE A 50 -22.30 2.09 12.42
C ILE A 50 -22.26 3.61 12.64
N ILE A 51 -23.14 4.15 13.50
CA ILE A 51 -23.11 5.57 13.90
C ILE A 51 -21.79 5.90 14.61
N GLY A 52 -21.33 5.03 15.53
CA GLY A 52 -20.05 5.19 16.20
C GLY A 52 -18.87 5.24 15.22
N LEU A 53 -18.86 4.35 14.22
CA LEU A 53 -17.86 4.34 13.14
C LEU A 53 -17.94 5.61 12.28
N TYR A 54 -19.14 6.13 12.00
CA TYR A 54 -19.31 7.39 11.30
C TYR A 54 -18.69 8.55 12.08
N TYR A 55 -18.97 8.67 13.38
CA TYR A 55 -18.38 9.74 14.20
C TYR A 55 -16.86 9.61 14.26
N LEU A 56 -16.34 8.39 14.40
CA LEU A 56 -14.90 8.12 14.44
C LEU A 56 -14.21 8.45 13.10
N CYS A 57 -14.73 7.96 11.98
CA CYS A 57 -14.04 7.99 10.69
C CYS A 57 -14.35 9.26 9.89
N VAL A 58 -15.61 9.71 9.91
CA VAL A 58 -16.11 10.83 9.10
C VAL A 58 -16.00 12.15 9.86
N LYS A 59 -16.52 12.21 11.09
CA LYS A 59 -16.53 13.44 11.89
C LYS A 59 -15.27 13.64 12.72
N LYS A 60 -14.45 12.60 12.92
CA LYS A 60 -13.27 12.62 13.80
C LYS A 60 -13.65 13.06 15.24
N ASP A 61 -14.83 12.61 15.68
CA ASP A 61 -15.40 12.92 16.98
C ASP A 61 -15.36 11.68 17.87
N ASN A 62 -14.33 11.62 18.70
CA ASN A 62 -14.08 10.48 19.58
C ASN A 62 -15.11 10.37 20.71
N GLU A 63 -15.65 11.50 21.18
CA GLU A 63 -16.62 11.51 22.28
C GLU A 63 -17.96 10.93 21.83
N ASN A 64 -18.45 11.35 20.66
CA ASN A 64 -19.66 10.75 20.10
C ASN A 64 -19.43 9.29 19.69
N ALA A 65 -18.29 8.96 19.07
CA ALA A 65 -17.97 7.56 18.78
C ALA A 65 -18.01 6.67 20.04
N LYS A 66 -17.39 7.13 21.13
CA LYS A 66 -17.41 6.48 22.44
C LYS A 66 -18.82 6.36 23.00
N LYS A 67 -19.64 7.43 22.96
CA LYS A 67 -21.05 7.42 23.40
C LYS A 67 -21.81 6.29 22.72
N TYR A 68 -21.80 6.24 21.39
CA TYR A 68 -22.56 5.22 20.64
C TYR A 68 -22.03 3.80 20.84
N TYR A 69 -20.71 3.61 20.95
CA TYR A 69 -20.15 2.31 21.29
C TYR A 69 -20.57 1.85 22.69
N LEU A 70 -20.59 2.73 23.70
CA LEU A 70 -21.04 2.37 25.05
C LEU A 70 -22.51 1.92 25.04
N ILE A 71 -23.40 2.64 24.34
CA ILE A 71 -24.81 2.26 24.22
C ILE A 71 -24.95 0.90 23.50
N ALA A 72 -24.14 0.65 22.46
CA ALA A 72 -24.14 -0.65 21.78
C ALA A 72 -23.65 -1.80 22.69
N ILE A 73 -22.65 -1.54 23.54
CA ILE A 73 -22.15 -2.50 24.55
C ILE A 73 -23.20 -2.82 25.59
N GLU A 74 -23.95 -1.82 26.08
CA GLU A 74 -25.08 -2.02 27.01
C GLU A 74 -26.16 -2.92 26.40
N LYS A 75 -26.30 -2.90 25.07
CA LYS A 75 -27.18 -3.79 24.30
C LYS A 75 -26.55 -5.13 23.93
N GLY A 76 -25.35 -5.42 24.43
CA GLY A 76 -24.67 -6.70 24.29
C GLY A 76 -23.85 -6.86 23.02
N ASN A 77 -23.57 -5.79 22.27
CA ASN A 77 -22.79 -5.87 21.03
C ASN A 77 -21.29 -6.06 21.31
N GLU A 78 -20.76 -7.21 20.92
CA GLU A 78 -19.36 -7.57 21.10
C GLU A 78 -18.42 -6.74 20.21
N ARG A 79 -18.83 -6.40 18.99
CA ARG A 79 -18.02 -5.58 18.06
C ARG A 79 -17.79 -4.18 18.60
N ALA A 80 -18.79 -3.62 19.30
CA ALA A 80 -18.68 -2.34 19.97
C ALA A 80 -17.59 -2.37 21.06
N MET A 81 -17.44 -3.49 21.78
CA MET A 81 -16.35 -3.66 22.76
C MET A 81 -14.98 -3.59 22.07
N ASN A 82 -14.82 -4.28 20.94
CA ASN A 82 -13.58 -4.21 20.18
C ASN A 82 -13.28 -2.81 19.63
N ASN A 83 -14.28 -2.15 19.04
CA ASN A 83 -14.12 -0.81 18.49
C ASN A 83 -13.81 0.23 19.57
N LEU A 84 -14.44 0.11 20.74
CA LEU A 84 -14.14 0.97 21.88
C LEU A 84 -12.74 0.70 22.44
N GLY A 85 -12.31 -0.57 22.49
CA GLY A 85 -10.94 -0.93 22.85
C GLY A 85 -9.92 -0.29 21.91
N TYR A 86 -10.17 -0.32 20.61
CA TYR A 86 -9.33 0.34 19.60
C TYR A 86 -9.32 1.87 19.76
N LEU A 87 -10.47 2.49 20.02
CA LEU A 87 -10.57 3.93 20.28
C LEU A 87 -9.73 4.34 21.50
N TYR A 88 -9.81 3.60 22.60
CA TYR A 88 -8.98 3.87 23.78
C TYR A 88 -7.49 3.68 23.50
N TYR A 89 -7.13 2.68 22.70
CA TYR A 89 -5.75 2.47 22.28
C TYR A 89 -5.20 3.68 21.51
N ASP A 90 -5.97 4.22 20.56
CA ASP A 90 -5.59 5.44 19.81
C ASP A 90 -5.48 6.67 20.73
N LEU A 91 -6.32 6.74 21.77
CA LEU A 91 -6.25 7.76 22.83
C LEU A 91 -5.12 7.51 23.84
N LYS A 92 -4.34 6.44 23.68
CA LYS A 92 -3.26 6.00 24.59
C LYS A 92 -3.74 5.63 26.00
N ASP A 93 -5.03 5.37 26.17
CA ASP A 93 -5.61 4.82 27.38
C ASP A 93 -5.60 3.29 27.31
N TYR A 94 -4.41 2.73 27.50
CA TYR A 94 -4.17 1.30 27.33
C TYR A 94 -4.90 0.42 28.35
N GLU A 95 -5.19 0.97 29.53
CA GLU A 95 -5.92 0.25 30.57
C GLU A 95 -7.36 0.00 30.12
N ASN A 96 -8.05 1.04 29.65
CA ASN A 96 -9.39 0.88 29.09
C ASN A 96 -9.37 0.07 27.79
N ALA A 97 -8.38 0.26 26.92
CA ALA A 97 -8.23 -0.56 25.71
C ALA A 97 -8.22 -2.06 26.02
N LYS A 98 -7.34 -2.47 26.95
CA LYS A 98 -7.24 -3.85 27.43
C LYS A 98 -8.54 -4.33 28.07
N LYS A 99 -9.17 -3.51 28.91
CA LYS A 99 -10.44 -3.83 29.58
C LYS A 99 -11.53 -4.19 28.56
N TYR A 100 -11.76 -3.34 27.55
CA TYR A 100 -12.81 -3.59 26.57
C TYR A 100 -12.48 -4.74 25.61
N TRP A 101 -11.21 -4.96 25.26
CA TRP A 101 -10.84 -6.15 24.49
C TRP A 101 -11.00 -7.45 25.30
N LEU A 102 -10.72 -7.45 26.61
CA LEU A 102 -11.01 -8.59 27.48
C LEU A 102 -12.51 -8.89 27.52
N MET A 103 -13.36 -7.86 27.66
CA MET A 103 -14.82 -8.02 27.58
C MET A 103 -15.26 -8.59 26.22
N GLY A 104 -14.69 -8.09 25.12
CA GLY A 104 -14.97 -8.60 23.77
C GLY A 104 -14.57 -10.08 23.63
N MET A 105 -13.39 -10.46 24.13
CA MET A 105 -12.93 -11.85 24.16
C MET A 105 -13.89 -12.76 24.95
N GLU A 106 -14.35 -12.34 26.13
CA GLU A 106 -15.31 -13.10 26.94
C GLU A 106 -16.66 -13.32 26.22
N LYS A 107 -17.04 -12.39 25.33
CA LYS A 107 -18.21 -12.50 24.45
C LYS A 107 -17.93 -13.20 23.12
N GLY A 108 -16.71 -13.67 22.89
CA GLY A 108 -16.33 -14.45 21.72
C GLY A 108 -15.85 -13.63 20.52
N ASP A 109 -15.59 -12.33 20.67
CA ASP A 109 -15.01 -11.51 19.60
C ASP A 109 -13.55 -11.93 19.34
N VAL A 110 -13.34 -12.61 18.21
CA VAL A 110 -12.03 -13.12 17.81
C VAL A 110 -11.06 -12.00 17.41
N ILE A 111 -11.57 -10.86 16.94
CA ILE A 111 -10.75 -9.69 16.60
C ILE A 111 -10.19 -9.08 17.89
N ALA A 112 -11.01 -9.00 18.96
CA ALA A 112 -10.55 -8.55 20.27
C ALA A 112 -9.42 -9.45 20.83
N ILE A 113 -9.52 -10.77 20.65
CA ILE A 113 -8.46 -11.71 21.04
C ILE A 113 -7.15 -11.39 20.29
N ASN A 114 -7.21 -11.21 18.97
CA ASN A 114 -6.03 -10.85 18.19
C ASN A 114 -5.42 -9.50 18.67
N ASN A 115 -6.26 -8.50 18.96
CA ASN A 115 -5.82 -7.19 19.44
C ASN A 115 -5.14 -7.26 20.81
N LEU A 116 -5.61 -8.14 21.72
CA LEU A 116 -4.90 -8.43 22.96
C LEU A 116 -3.50 -9.00 22.71
N GLY A 117 -3.37 -9.89 21.71
CA GLY A 117 -2.07 -10.42 21.29
C GLY A 117 -1.12 -9.34 20.79
N VAL A 118 -1.61 -8.44 19.93
CA VAL A 118 -0.85 -7.27 19.43
C VAL A 118 -0.44 -6.36 20.58
N PHE A 119 -1.36 -6.07 21.49
CA PHE A 119 -1.11 -5.25 22.66
C PHE A 119 -0.02 -5.87 23.56
N CYS A 120 -0.12 -7.16 23.89
CA CYS A 120 0.89 -7.88 24.66
C CYS A 120 2.26 -7.83 23.95
N ARG A 121 2.30 -7.99 22.62
CA ARG A 121 3.55 -7.90 21.88
C ARG A 121 4.18 -6.51 22.00
N ILE A 122 3.42 -5.43 21.93
CA ILE A 122 3.93 -4.06 22.10
C ILE A 122 4.51 -3.87 23.50
N GLN A 123 3.91 -4.47 24.52
CA GLN A 123 4.39 -4.45 25.90
C GLN A 123 5.55 -5.43 26.17
N ASN A 124 6.06 -6.11 25.13
CA ASN A 124 7.07 -7.17 25.25
C ASN A 124 6.67 -8.38 26.10
N ASP A 125 5.36 -8.57 26.31
CA ASP A 125 4.79 -9.76 26.92
C ASP A 125 4.60 -10.85 25.85
N ASN A 126 5.72 -11.49 25.48
CA ASN A 126 5.77 -12.48 24.41
C ASN A 126 4.94 -13.73 24.71
N GLU A 127 4.87 -14.15 25.98
CA GLU A 127 4.11 -15.32 26.40
C GLU A 127 2.61 -15.13 26.15
N ASN A 128 2.04 -14.02 26.64
CA ASN A 128 0.63 -13.74 26.41
C ASN A 128 0.35 -13.36 24.96
N ALA A 129 1.28 -12.70 24.26
CA ALA A 129 1.13 -12.41 22.83
C ALA A 129 0.92 -13.70 22.02
N LYS A 130 1.81 -14.68 22.20
CA LYS A 130 1.69 -16.00 21.55
C LYS A 130 0.39 -16.69 21.92
N LYS A 131 0.04 -16.71 23.21
CA LYS A 131 -1.21 -17.31 23.70
C LYS A 131 -2.43 -16.74 22.99
N TYR A 132 -2.56 -15.42 22.93
CA TYR A 132 -3.69 -14.78 22.27
C TYR A 132 -3.70 -14.98 20.76
N TYR A 133 -2.54 -14.90 20.08
CA TYR A 133 -2.47 -15.20 18.65
C TYR A 133 -2.87 -16.64 18.33
N LEU A 134 -2.44 -17.61 19.15
CA LEU A 134 -2.85 -19.01 19.00
C LEU A 134 -4.36 -19.17 19.19
N MET A 135 -4.92 -18.59 20.25
CA MET A 135 -6.37 -18.61 20.49
C MET A 135 -7.18 -17.99 19.33
N ALA A 136 -6.72 -16.87 18.77
CA ALA A 136 -7.36 -16.25 17.61
C ALA A 136 -7.25 -17.12 16.35
N SER A 137 -6.08 -17.73 16.12
CA SER A 137 -5.83 -18.65 15.01
C SER A 137 -6.72 -19.90 15.08
N GLU A 138 -6.84 -20.53 16.25
CA GLU A 138 -7.70 -21.70 16.47
C GLU A 138 -9.18 -21.39 16.23
N LYS A 139 -9.60 -20.16 16.49
CA LYS A 139 -10.94 -19.65 16.17
C LYS A 139 -11.10 -19.20 14.71
N GLY A 140 -10.10 -19.46 13.86
CA GLY A 140 -10.18 -19.22 12.41
C GLY A 140 -9.90 -17.78 11.99
N ASN A 141 -9.36 -16.92 12.86
CA ASN A 141 -9.02 -15.55 12.51
C ASN A 141 -7.71 -15.49 11.70
N ASP A 142 -7.81 -14.93 10.51
CA ASP A 142 -6.72 -14.83 9.53
C ASP A 142 -5.59 -13.89 10.00
N TYR A 143 -5.93 -12.81 10.71
CA TYR A 143 -4.95 -11.93 11.35
C TYR A 143 -4.22 -12.61 12.51
N GLY A 144 -4.90 -13.43 13.30
CA GLY A 144 -4.32 -14.24 14.36
C GLY A 144 -3.32 -15.25 13.81
N MET A 145 -3.68 -15.95 12.72
CA MET A 145 -2.78 -16.83 11.97
C MET A 145 -1.55 -16.08 11.44
N TYR A 146 -1.76 -14.92 10.81
CA TYR A 146 -0.67 -14.07 10.30
C TYR A 146 0.28 -13.60 11.41
N ASN A 147 -0.28 -13.08 12.51
CA ASN A 147 0.51 -12.57 13.63
C ASN A 147 1.24 -13.68 14.38
N LEU A 148 0.62 -14.86 14.52
CA LEU A 148 1.31 -16.04 15.06
C LEU A 148 2.46 -16.48 14.15
N GLY A 149 2.23 -16.56 12.83
CA GLY A 149 3.28 -16.91 11.87
C GLY A 149 4.46 -15.94 11.91
N LYS A 150 4.18 -14.63 11.96
CA LYS A 150 5.19 -13.59 12.14
C LYS A 150 5.95 -13.75 13.47
N PHE A 151 5.24 -13.98 14.57
CA PHE A 151 5.83 -14.18 15.89
C PHE A 151 6.78 -15.38 15.91
N LEU A 152 6.35 -16.51 15.33
CA LEU A 152 7.16 -17.73 15.25
C LEU A 152 8.45 -17.51 14.46
N TYR A 153 8.40 -16.76 13.36
CA TYR A 153 9.59 -16.45 12.56
C TYR A 153 10.55 -15.49 13.29
N GLU A 154 10.06 -14.36 13.79
CA GLU A 154 10.91 -13.28 14.30
C GLU A 154 11.40 -13.50 15.73
N ILE A 155 10.61 -14.19 16.56
CA ILE A 155 10.86 -14.31 18.00
C ILE A 155 11.31 -15.72 18.37
N GLU A 156 10.62 -16.75 17.86
CA GLU A 156 10.95 -18.15 18.20
C GLU A 156 11.90 -18.81 17.20
N MET A 157 12.17 -18.16 16.06
CA MET A 157 12.98 -18.70 14.97
C MET A 157 12.48 -20.06 14.45
N ASP A 158 11.17 -20.30 14.56
CA ASP A 158 10.49 -21.51 14.10
C ASP A 158 9.93 -21.31 12.69
N ASN A 159 10.81 -21.44 11.70
CA ASN A 159 10.50 -21.18 10.29
C ASN A 159 9.42 -22.12 9.72
N GLU A 160 9.39 -23.38 10.18
CA GLU A 160 8.44 -24.38 9.66
C GLU A 160 7.02 -24.03 10.10
N ASN A 161 6.80 -23.82 11.40
CA ASN A 161 5.47 -23.45 11.89
C ASN A 161 5.10 -22.03 11.46
N ALA A 162 6.05 -21.10 11.36
CA ALA A 162 5.79 -19.77 10.82
C ALA A 162 5.14 -19.83 9.43
N LYS A 163 5.76 -20.57 8.49
CA LYS A 163 5.21 -20.74 7.14
C LYS A 163 3.86 -21.45 7.16
N LYS A 164 3.68 -22.46 8.00
CA LYS A 164 2.39 -23.17 8.14
C LYS A 164 1.26 -22.21 8.50
N TYR A 165 1.41 -21.40 9.55
CA TYR A 165 0.38 -20.44 9.94
C TYR A 165 0.19 -19.31 8.91
N LEU A 166 1.25 -18.86 8.24
CA LEU A 166 1.13 -17.88 7.16
C LEU A 166 0.36 -18.44 5.96
N LEU A 167 0.59 -19.71 5.57
CA LEU A 167 -0.16 -20.37 4.51
C LEU A 167 -1.64 -20.50 4.88
N MET A 168 -1.95 -20.89 6.12
CA MET A 168 -3.34 -20.92 6.61
C MET A 168 -4.00 -19.54 6.55
N ALA A 169 -3.27 -18.47 6.90
CA ALA A 169 -3.77 -17.10 6.78
C ALA A 169 -4.07 -16.72 5.31
N ILE A 170 -3.19 -17.12 4.37
CA ILE A 170 -3.38 -16.90 2.93
C ILE A 170 -4.61 -17.63 2.42
N GLU A 171 -4.83 -18.89 2.83
CA GLU A 171 -6.02 -19.68 2.48
C GLU A 171 -7.32 -19.01 2.98
N LYS A 172 -7.26 -18.26 4.08
CA LYS A 172 -8.36 -17.42 4.60
C LYS A 172 -8.45 -16.03 3.97
N GLY A 173 -7.61 -15.71 2.99
CA GLY A 173 -7.65 -14.46 2.25
C GLY A 173 -6.81 -13.33 2.86
N ASN A 174 -5.88 -13.63 3.76
CA ASN A 174 -4.99 -12.62 4.33
C ASN A 174 -3.90 -12.19 3.34
N ASN A 175 -4.07 -11.02 2.74
CA ASN A 175 -3.12 -10.48 1.77
C ASN A 175 -1.77 -10.09 2.41
N CYS A 176 -1.74 -9.71 3.69
CA CYS A 176 -0.50 -9.37 4.39
C CYS A 176 0.41 -10.60 4.53
N ALA A 177 -0.17 -11.76 4.79
CA ALA A 177 0.55 -13.02 4.90
C ALA A 177 1.25 -13.43 3.60
N MET A 178 0.64 -13.15 2.43
CA MET A 178 1.28 -13.40 1.12
C MET A 178 2.59 -12.64 0.98
N ASN A 179 2.61 -11.37 1.35
CA ASN A 179 3.83 -10.58 1.28
C ASN A 179 4.88 -11.07 2.28
N TYR A 180 4.45 -11.36 3.50
CA TYR A 180 5.38 -11.74 4.56
C TYR A 180 6.04 -13.10 4.31
N ILE A 181 5.27 -14.10 3.84
CA ILE A 181 5.86 -15.39 3.47
C ILE A 181 6.81 -15.24 2.27
N GLY A 182 6.53 -14.31 1.34
CA GLY A 182 7.45 -13.95 0.27
C GLY A 182 8.80 -13.43 0.79
N SER A 183 8.77 -12.60 1.84
CA SER A 183 9.98 -12.12 2.52
C SER A 183 10.77 -13.25 3.20
N ILE A 184 10.08 -14.19 3.86
CA ILE A 184 10.75 -15.37 4.44
C ILE A 184 11.48 -16.17 3.36
N TYR A 185 10.82 -16.47 2.24
CA TYR A 185 11.46 -17.20 1.15
C TYR A 185 12.60 -16.41 0.50
N TYR A 186 12.50 -15.07 0.46
CA TYR A 186 13.58 -14.22 -0.02
C TYR A 186 14.82 -14.30 0.88
N ASP A 187 14.64 -14.23 2.21
CA ASP A 187 15.71 -14.35 3.20
C ASP A 187 16.41 -15.71 3.12
N GLU A 188 15.64 -16.78 2.87
CA GLU A 188 16.13 -18.13 2.63
C GLU A 188 16.75 -18.34 1.23
N LYS A 189 16.79 -17.29 0.40
CA LYS A 189 17.26 -17.33 -1.00
C LYS A 189 16.45 -18.27 -1.90
N ASN A 190 15.25 -18.65 -1.49
CA ASN A 190 14.28 -19.35 -2.34
C ASN A 190 13.50 -18.34 -3.18
N TYR A 191 14.20 -17.77 -4.16
CA TYR A 191 13.68 -16.71 -5.02
C TYR A 191 12.48 -17.12 -5.89
N MET A 192 12.34 -18.41 -6.18
CA MET A 192 11.19 -18.93 -6.93
C MET A 192 9.90 -18.79 -6.10
N ASN A 193 9.93 -19.20 -4.83
CA ASN A 193 8.77 -19.06 -3.95
C ASN A 193 8.55 -17.60 -3.54
N ALA A 194 9.62 -16.84 -3.29
CA ALA A 194 9.50 -15.40 -3.01
C ALA A 194 8.73 -14.69 -4.13
N GLU A 195 9.12 -14.93 -5.39
CA GLU A 195 8.45 -14.40 -6.57
C GLU A 195 6.97 -14.80 -6.62
N LYS A 196 6.68 -16.10 -6.46
CA LYS A 196 5.30 -16.63 -6.46
C LYS A 196 4.41 -15.86 -5.49
N TYR A 197 4.82 -15.72 -4.23
CA TYR A 197 3.99 -15.09 -3.22
C TYR A 197 3.91 -13.57 -3.37
N TYR A 198 4.98 -12.90 -3.83
CA TYR A 198 4.88 -11.49 -4.16
C TYR A 198 3.97 -11.22 -5.36
N LEU A 199 3.98 -12.07 -6.40
CA LEU A 199 3.03 -11.96 -7.52
C LEU A 199 1.58 -12.12 -7.03
N MET A 200 1.30 -13.12 -6.19
CA MET A 200 -0.02 -13.28 -5.58
C MET A 200 -0.44 -12.05 -4.76
N ALA A 201 0.46 -11.48 -3.97
CA ALA A 201 0.18 -10.27 -3.20
C ALA A 201 -0.06 -9.04 -4.10
N MET A 202 0.70 -8.92 -5.19
CA MET A 202 0.55 -7.86 -6.19
C MET A 202 -0.81 -7.95 -6.91
N GLU A 203 -1.25 -9.16 -7.29
CA GLU A 203 -2.58 -9.39 -7.88
C GLU A 203 -3.71 -8.95 -6.94
N LYS A 204 -3.49 -9.00 -5.62
CA LYS A 204 -4.40 -8.46 -4.60
C LYS A 204 -4.21 -6.96 -4.32
N GLY A 205 -3.42 -6.27 -5.13
CA GLY A 205 -3.21 -4.82 -5.06
C GLY A 205 -2.10 -4.37 -4.10
N SER A 206 -1.23 -5.27 -3.64
CA SER A 206 -0.14 -4.91 -2.73
C SER A 206 0.96 -4.12 -3.45
N ILE A 207 1.04 -2.82 -3.13
CA ILE A 207 2.11 -1.93 -3.62
C ILE A 207 3.48 -2.35 -3.05
N ILE A 208 3.49 -2.84 -1.81
CA ILE A 208 4.72 -3.35 -1.16
C ILE A 208 5.25 -4.57 -1.93
N ALA A 209 4.35 -5.44 -2.42
CA ALA A 209 4.75 -6.60 -3.21
C ALA A 209 5.43 -6.22 -4.53
N MET A 210 4.91 -5.19 -5.22
CA MET A 210 5.55 -4.63 -6.42
C MET A 210 6.98 -4.16 -6.11
N THR A 211 7.17 -3.46 -4.99
CA THR A 211 8.51 -3.01 -4.59
C THR A 211 9.43 -4.20 -4.29
N ASN A 212 8.94 -5.23 -3.60
CA ASN A 212 9.72 -6.42 -3.29
C ASN A 212 10.06 -7.26 -4.53
N LEU A 213 9.17 -7.32 -5.53
CA LEU A 213 9.48 -7.90 -6.84
C LEU A 213 10.62 -7.14 -7.51
N GLY A 214 10.59 -5.80 -7.48
CA GLY A 214 11.69 -4.97 -7.96
C GLY A 214 13.03 -5.35 -7.32
N ILE A 215 13.07 -5.46 -5.99
CA ILE A 215 14.26 -5.86 -5.23
C ILE A 215 14.71 -7.28 -5.60
N LEU A 216 13.76 -8.22 -5.71
CA LEU A 216 14.02 -9.60 -6.09
C LEU A 216 14.69 -9.69 -7.47
N TYR A 217 14.20 -8.94 -8.45
CA TYR A 217 14.76 -8.92 -9.79
C TYR A 217 16.12 -8.21 -9.85
N GLU A 218 16.37 -7.20 -9.01
CA GLU A 218 17.73 -6.66 -8.83
C GLU A 218 18.70 -7.75 -8.34
N MET A 219 18.30 -8.57 -7.37
CA MET A 219 19.14 -9.68 -6.88
C MET A 219 19.39 -10.75 -7.93
N LYS A 220 18.44 -10.98 -8.84
CA LYS A 220 18.59 -11.84 -10.02
C LYS A 220 19.39 -11.16 -11.15
N ASN A 221 19.87 -9.93 -10.95
CA ASN A 221 20.55 -9.10 -11.94
C ASN A 221 19.72 -8.82 -13.21
N ASP A 222 18.40 -8.84 -13.09
CA ASP A 222 17.46 -8.52 -14.16
C ASP A 222 16.91 -7.10 -13.96
N LYS A 223 17.67 -6.15 -14.50
CA LYS A 223 17.36 -4.72 -14.38
C LYS A 223 16.07 -4.32 -15.10
N ASN A 224 15.66 -5.06 -16.13
CA ASN A 224 14.47 -4.73 -16.91
C ASN A 224 13.21 -5.02 -16.10
N ASN A 225 13.11 -6.21 -15.51
CA ASN A 225 12.00 -6.55 -14.63
C ASN A 225 12.03 -5.70 -13.35
N ALA A 226 13.21 -5.47 -12.76
CA ALA A 226 13.32 -4.60 -11.60
C ALA A 226 12.74 -3.19 -11.86
N LYS A 227 13.14 -2.57 -12.99
CA LYS A 227 12.60 -1.29 -13.44
C LYS A 227 11.08 -1.35 -13.62
N MET A 228 10.56 -2.38 -14.28
CA MET A 228 9.13 -2.55 -14.54
C MET A 228 8.33 -2.52 -13.23
N TYR A 229 8.69 -3.37 -12.27
CA TYR A 229 7.96 -3.45 -10.99
C TYR A 229 8.10 -2.18 -10.15
N TYR A 230 9.26 -1.52 -10.16
CA TYR A 230 9.39 -0.23 -9.49
C TYR A 230 8.52 0.86 -10.11
N LEU A 231 8.45 0.95 -11.44
CA LEU A 231 7.58 1.93 -12.11
C LEU A 231 6.10 1.68 -11.79
N MET A 232 5.66 0.41 -11.75
CA MET A 232 4.30 0.06 -11.31
C MET A 232 4.01 0.54 -9.88
N ALA A 233 4.95 0.33 -8.95
CA ALA A 233 4.79 0.79 -7.57
C ALA A 233 4.80 2.32 -7.45
N ILE A 234 5.65 3.01 -8.24
CA ILE A 234 5.73 4.47 -8.32
C ILE A 234 4.43 5.07 -8.84
N GLU A 235 3.80 4.45 -9.84
CA GLU A 235 2.48 4.87 -10.36
C GLU A 235 1.41 4.86 -9.24
N LYS A 236 1.55 3.95 -8.27
CA LYS A 236 0.69 3.87 -7.08
C LYS A 236 1.17 4.73 -5.90
N GLY A 237 2.20 5.56 -6.08
CA GLY A 237 2.67 6.51 -5.08
C GLY A 237 3.71 5.95 -4.10
N CYS A 238 4.38 4.84 -4.43
CA CYS A 238 5.37 4.24 -3.54
C CYS A 238 6.71 5.00 -3.54
N VAL A 239 7.00 5.70 -2.44
CA VAL A 239 8.27 6.42 -2.23
C VAL A 239 9.47 5.46 -2.19
N ASN A 240 9.33 4.29 -1.56
CA ASN A 240 10.42 3.31 -1.48
C ASN A 240 10.85 2.80 -2.85
N ALA A 241 9.89 2.54 -3.75
CA ALA A 241 10.19 2.16 -5.13
C ALA A 241 10.90 3.29 -5.89
N MET A 242 10.53 4.56 -5.66
CA MET A 242 11.22 5.71 -6.23
C MET A 242 12.68 5.79 -5.77
N ASN A 243 12.95 5.53 -4.49
CA ASN A 243 14.32 5.51 -3.97
C ASN A 243 15.13 4.34 -4.54
N ASN A 244 14.52 3.16 -4.69
CA ASN A 244 15.21 2.00 -5.26
C ASN A 244 15.50 2.16 -6.75
N ILE A 245 14.56 2.71 -7.54
CA ILE A 245 14.77 2.86 -8.99
C ILE A 245 15.93 3.81 -9.31
N LYS A 246 16.16 4.84 -8.47
CA LYS A 246 17.30 5.76 -8.59
C LYS A 246 18.66 5.09 -8.42
N ARG A 247 18.72 3.92 -7.79
CA ARG A 247 19.96 3.13 -7.65
C ARG A 247 20.32 2.36 -8.92
N ILE A 248 19.32 2.03 -9.74
CA ILE A 248 19.51 1.22 -10.96
C ILE A 248 19.41 2.03 -12.24
N MET A 249 18.99 3.29 -12.16
CA MET A 249 18.73 4.15 -13.31
C MET A 249 19.25 5.57 -13.06
N ASN A 250 19.94 6.15 -14.05
CA ASN A 250 20.39 7.54 -13.98
C ASN A 250 19.22 8.54 -14.09
N GLU A 251 19.48 9.79 -13.72
CA GLU A 251 18.48 10.86 -13.63
C GLU A 251 17.75 11.11 -14.96
N LEU A 252 18.49 11.06 -16.08
CA LEU A 252 17.92 11.31 -17.41
C LEU A 252 16.94 10.21 -17.84
N LYS A 253 17.33 8.94 -17.66
CA LYS A 253 16.47 7.79 -17.96
C LYS A 253 15.24 7.78 -17.06
N LEU A 254 15.42 8.10 -15.76
CA LEU A 254 14.31 8.20 -14.82
C LEU A 254 13.33 9.28 -15.23
N TYR A 255 13.83 10.48 -15.51
CA TYR A 255 13.03 11.61 -15.96
C TYR A 255 12.19 11.24 -17.19
N TYR A 256 12.80 10.60 -18.18
CA TYR A 256 12.10 10.16 -19.39
C TYR A 256 10.97 9.17 -19.08
N CYS A 257 11.25 8.14 -18.28
CA CYS A 257 10.24 7.13 -17.91
C CYS A 257 9.06 7.79 -17.19
N LEU A 258 9.34 8.66 -16.20
CA LEU A 258 8.31 9.36 -15.44
C LEU A 258 7.48 10.30 -16.31
N LYS A 259 8.11 11.04 -17.24
CA LYS A 259 7.41 11.95 -18.17
C LYS A 259 6.42 11.20 -19.06
N LYS A 260 6.77 9.98 -19.49
CA LYS A 260 5.93 9.13 -20.36
C LYS A 260 4.78 8.43 -19.64
N MET A 261 4.74 8.42 -18.30
CA MET A 261 3.63 7.79 -17.57
C MET A 261 2.32 8.55 -17.82
N GLU A 262 1.25 7.81 -18.12
CA GLU A 262 -0.09 8.37 -18.31
C GLU A 262 -0.67 8.89 -16.99
N ASN A 263 -0.60 8.08 -15.92
CA ASN A 263 -1.09 8.44 -14.60
C ASN A 263 0.04 8.98 -13.73
N LYS A 264 0.16 10.31 -13.68
CA LYS A 264 1.12 10.99 -12.79
C LYS A 264 0.45 11.36 -11.47
N ASN A 265 0.91 10.75 -10.39
CA ASN A 265 0.56 11.18 -9.03
C ASN A 265 1.50 12.29 -8.56
N GLU A 266 1.23 12.84 -7.38
CA GLU A 266 2.04 13.92 -6.78
C GLU A 266 3.53 13.53 -6.63
N LEU A 267 3.83 12.28 -6.26
CA LEU A 267 5.20 11.79 -6.15
C LEU A 267 5.94 11.88 -7.49
N ILE A 268 5.29 11.46 -8.59
CA ILE A 268 5.86 11.52 -9.94
C ILE A 268 6.07 12.97 -10.37
N GLU A 269 5.06 13.83 -10.20
CA GLU A 269 5.15 15.25 -10.59
C GLU A 269 6.25 16.00 -9.84
N ASN A 270 6.38 15.76 -8.54
CA ASN A 270 7.42 16.36 -7.72
C ASN A 270 8.82 15.86 -8.15
N GLU A 271 8.95 14.56 -8.41
CA GLU A 271 10.23 14.01 -8.88
C GLU A 271 10.62 14.55 -10.26
N ILE A 272 9.68 14.70 -11.19
CA ILE A 272 9.93 15.33 -12.50
C ILE A 272 10.46 16.75 -12.33
N LYS A 273 9.86 17.55 -11.43
CA LYS A 273 10.32 18.92 -11.14
C LYS A 273 11.74 18.95 -10.58
N GLU A 274 12.08 18.03 -9.70
CA GLU A 274 13.44 17.93 -9.16
C GLU A 274 14.44 17.49 -10.22
N LEU A 275 14.11 16.48 -11.03
CA LEU A 275 14.98 16.01 -12.10
C LEU A 275 15.26 17.08 -13.17
N LYS A 276 14.31 17.98 -13.44
CA LYS A 276 14.51 19.14 -14.36
C LYS A 276 15.63 20.08 -13.92
N LYS A 277 15.98 20.12 -12.63
CA LYS A 277 17.09 20.94 -12.13
C LYS A 277 18.46 20.34 -12.47
N VAL A 278 18.50 19.07 -12.86
CA VAL A 278 19.73 18.40 -13.28
C VAL A 278 20.13 18.90 -14.67
N LYS A 279 21.35 19.45 -14.80
CA LYS A 279 21.86 20.05 -16.04
C LYS A 279 21.59 19.20 -17.29
N LYS A 280 21.91 17.89 -17.23
CA LYS A 280 21.71 16.95 -18.35
C LYS A 280 20.25 16.77 -18.75
N VAL A 281 19.32 16.86 -17.80
CA VAL A 281 17.88 16.76 -18.06
C VAL A 281 17.35 18.05 -18.67
N ASN A 282 17.83 19.20 -18.17
CA ASN A 282 17.50 20.51 -18.73
C ASN A 282 17.99 20.65 -20.18
N GLU A 283 19.26 20.31 -20.45
CA GLU A 283 19.82 20.25 -21.81
C GLU A 283 18.99 19.34 -22.73
N TYR A 284 18.46 18.23 -22.21
CA TYR A 284 17.57 17.34 -22.96
C TYR A 284 16.20 17.95 -23.27
N GLU A 285 15.58 18.68 -22.34
CA GLU A 285 14.31 19.38 -22.61
C GLU A 285 14.48 20.46 -23.68
N ASP A 286 15.55 21.26 -23.59
CA ASP A 286 15.85 22.31 -24.56
C ASP A 286 16.01 21.71 -25.98
N MET A 287 16.70 20.56 -26.07
CA MET A 287 16.82 19.82 -27.32
C MET A 287 15.47 19.34 -27.86
N LEU A 288 14.58 18.79 -27.02
CA LEU A 288 13.25 18.35 -27.45
C LEU A 288 12.40 19.51 -27.98
N ILE A 289 12.44 20.68 -27.34
CA ILE A 289 11.75 21.88 -27.80
C ILE A 289 12.29 22.29 -29.16
N TYR A 290 13.61 22.40 -29.30
CA TYR A 290 14.27 22.77 -30.54
C TYR A 290 13.94 21.82 -31.71
N PHE A 291 13.96 20.50 -31.47
CA PHE A 291 13.61 19.52 -32.51
C PHE A 291 12.11 19.47 -32.83
N GLY A 292 11.25 19.74 -31.84
CA GLY A 292 9.81 19.87 -32.04
C GLY A 292 9.46 21.04 -32.96
N GLU A 293 10.11 22.19 -32.75
CA GLU A 293 9.94 23.40 -33.58
C GLU A 293 10.43 23.22 -35.02
N LEU A 294 11.49 22.42 -35.23
CA LEU A 294 12.07 22.22 -36.55
C LEU A 294 11.36 21.15 -37.39
N ASN A 295 10.84 20.08 -36.78
CA ASN A 295 10.45 18.87 -37.54
C ASN A 295 9.16 18.16 -37.05
N ASN A 296 8.36 18.73 -36.14
CA ASN A 296 7.19 18.03 -35.57
C ASN A 296 7.50 16.67 -34.90
N ILE A 297 8.77 16.40 -34.55
CA ILE A 297 9.18 15.14 -33.91
C ILE A 297 8.83 15.21 -32.42
N LYS A 298 7.95 14.32 -31.97
CA LYS A 298 7.44 14.31 -30.60
C LYS A 298 8.25 13.44 -29.62
N ASP A 299 9.03 12.47 -30.10
CA ASP A 299 9.90 11.60 -29.28
C ASP A 299 10.98 10.92 -30.17
N CYS A 300 12.23 10.82 -29.72
CA CYS A 300 13.30 10.05 -30.41
C CYS A 300 13.98 9.06 -29.44
N GLU A 301 13.85 7.76 -29.72
CA GLU A 301 14.41 6.66 -28.90
C GLU A 301 15.90 6.38 -29.14
N ILE A 302 16.51 6.96 -30.18
CA ILE A 302 17.88 6.62 -30.64
C ILE A 302 18.99 7.34 -29.84
N CYS A 303 18.67 8.40 -29.10
CA CYS A 303 19.66 9.13 -28.29
C CYS A 303 20.19 8.34 -27.06
N PHE A 304 19.76 7.09 -26.85
CA PHE A 304 20.18 6.22 -25.75
C PHE A 304 20.92 4.96 -26.24
N LYS A 305 22.25 5.04 -26.40
CA LYS A 305 23.10 3.83 -26.50
C LYS A 305 24.09 3.80 -25.34
N ASN A 306 24.08 2.73 -24.53
CA ASN A 306 25.03 2.43 -23.44
C ASN A 306 25.18 3.49 -22.33
N ASP A 307 24.07 4.06 -21.82
CA ASP A 307 24.10 5.04 -20.70
C ASP A 307 24.93 6.30 -20.97
N LYS A 308 25.29 6.55 -22.24
CA LYS A 308 26.01 7.73 -22.69
C LYS A 308 25.19 8.40 -23.78
N LEU A 309 24.90 9.69 -23.59
CA LEU A 309 24.47 10.57 -24.66
C LEU A 309 25.66 10.71 -25.62
N HIS A 310 25.65 9.95 -26.72
CA HIS A 310 26.67 10.06 -27.76
C HIS A 310 26.29 11.17 -28.74
N LEU A 311 26.50 12.42 -28.33
CA LEU A 311 26.58 13.54 -29.25
C LEU A 311 28.07 13.84 -29.47
N LEU A 312 28.65 13.28 -30.54
CA LEU A 312 29.91 13.79 -31.09
C LEU A 312 29.55 14.97 -31.98
N MET A 313 29.53 16.12 -31.34
CA MET A 313 29.32 17.41 -31.93
C MET A 313 30.66 17.91 -32.50
N GLY A 314 30.86 17.78 -33.80
CA GLY A 314 32.13 18.18 -34.39
C GLY A 314 32.09 18.37 -35.90
N CYS A 315 31.72 19.57 -36.33
CA CYS A 315 32.28 20.15 -37.56
C CYS A 315 33.38 21.15 -37.17
N GLY A 316 34.42 20.70 -36.45
CA GLY A 316 35.62 21.48 -36.08
C GLY A 316 35.45 22.79 -35.29
N ARG A 317 34.23 23.38 -35.22
CA ARG A 317 33.83 24.64 -34.58
C ARG A 317 32.33 24.71 -34.23
N HIS A 318 31.51 23.73 -34.64
CA HIS A 318 30.10 23.71 -34.27
C HIS A 318 29.56 22.32 -33.96
N GLU A 319 28.67 22.38 -32.99
CA GLU A 319 27.81 21.36 -32.44
C GLU A 319 26.45 21.44 -33.18
N ILE A 320 26.39 20.97 -34.44
CA ILE A 320 25.26 21.03 -35.43
C ILE A 320 24.50 22.37 -35.47
N CYS A 321 24.78 23.23 -36.47
CA CYS A 321 24.00 24.46 -36.67
C CYS A 321 22.72 24.22 -37.50
N LYS A 322 21.77 25.16 -37.35
CA LYS A 322 20.46 25.24 -38.02
C LYS A 322 20.53 24.93 -39.53
N ASP A 323 21.58 25.39 -40.22
CA ASP A 323 21.75 25.24 -41.68
C ASP A 323 22.14 23.81 -42.11
N CYS A 324 22.76 23.04 -41.23
CA CYS A 324 23.09 21.63 -41.47
C CYS A 324 21.89 20.71 -41.21
N PHE A 325 21.00 21.08 -40.27
CA PHE A 325 19.85 20.28 -39.88
C PHE A 325 18.67 20.40 -40.86
N ILE A 326 18.46 21.58 -41.45
CA ILE A 326 17.40 21.82 -42.47
C ILE A 326 17.61 20.97 -43.74
N LYS A 327 18.83 20.49 -44.00
CA LYS A 327 19.16 19.67 -45.17
C LYS A 327 18.94 18.17 -44.96
N VAL A 328 18.54 17.74 -43.77
CA VAL A 328 18.41 16.31 -43.44
C VAL A 328 16.94 15.89 -43.47
N GLU A 329 16.51 15.29 -44.59
CA GLU A 329 15.13 14.83 -44.81
C GLU A 329 14.74 13.59 -43.99
N LYS A 330 15.70 12.96 -43.31
CA LYS A 330 15.52 11.84 -42.37
C LYS A 330 16.49 12.04 -41.20
N CYS A 331 16.16 11.56 -40.01
CA CYS A 331 17.09 11.61 -38.87
C CYS A 331 18.46 11.01 -39.27
N PRO A 332 19.58 11.73 -39.15
CA PRO A 332 20.90 11.28 -39.62
C PRO A 332 21.45 10.08 -38.84
N TYR A 333 20.79 9.68 -37.75
CA TYR A 333 21.14 8.53 -36.92
C TYR A 333 20.12 7.38 -37.03
N CYS A 334 19.02 7.58 -37.79
CA CYS A 334 18.15 6.50 -38.26
C CYS A 334 18.67 6.00 -39.60
N SER A 335 19.73 5.19 -39.58
CA SER A 335 20.12 4.41 -40.76
C SER A 335 19.84 2.94 -40.47
N TYR A 336 18.66 2.50 -40.94
CA TYR A 336 18.06 1.16 -40.82
C TYR A 336 17.46 0.78 -39.47
#